data_AF-D8SKY3-F1
#
_entry.id   AF-D8SKY3-F1
#
_cell.length_a   1.000
_cell.length_b   1.000
_cell.length_c   1.000
_cell.angle_alpha   90.00
_cell.angle_beta   90.00
_cell.angle_gamma   90.00
#
_symmetry.space_group_name_H-M   'P 1'
#
loop_
_entity.id
_entity.type
_entity.pdbx_description
1 polymer ?
#
loop_
_entity_poly.entity_id
_entity_poly.type
_entity_poly.pdbx_seq_one_letter_code
_entity_poly.pdbx_strand_id
1 'polypeptide(L)' 'LISWLERFPEYKKRDFYITDESYAGHYVPQLANVIYNKNKKQANPDINLKGFMV' A
#
# COMPACT_ATOMS: atom_id res chain seq x y z
N LEU A 1 0.97 7.31 -4.19
CA LEU A 1 1.54 5.95 -4.32
C LEU A 1 1.70 5.49 -5.77
N ILE A 2 0.65 5.61 -6.61
CA ILE A 2 0.72 5.20 -8.04
C ILE A 2 1.82 5.96 -8.79
N SER A 3 1.79 7.29 -8.79
CA SER A 3 2.82 8.10 -9.45
C SER A 3 4.22 7.94 -8.84
N TRP A 4 4.30 7.55 -7.56
CA TRP A 4 5.57 7.22 -6.94
C TRP A 4 6.13 5.91 -7.50
N LEU A 5 5.30 4.87 -7.66
CA LEU A 5 5.69 3.61 -8.30
C LEU A 5 5.91 3.74 -9.82
N GLU A 6 5.35 4.75 -10.47
CA GLU A 6 5.69 5.09 -11.85
C GLU A 6 7.09 5.70 -11.94
N ARG A 7 7.46 6.55 -10.98
CA ARG A 7 8.79 7.15 -10.88
C ARG A 7 9.86 6.15 -10.44
N PHE A 8 9.51 5.20 -9.57
CA PHE A 8 10.39 4.17 -9.03
C PHE A 8 9.83 2.77 -9.30
N PRO A 9 9.80 2.33 -10.57
CA PRO A 9 9.18 1.07 -10.98
C PRO A 9 9.84 -0.17 -10.38
N GLU A 10 11.10 -0.08 -9.95
CA GLU A 10 11.88 -1.16 -9.35
C GLU A 10 11.32 -1.66 -8.00
N TYR A 11 10.45 -0.87 -7.36
CA TYR A 11 9.77 -1.25 -6.12
C TYR A 11 8.38 -1.87 -6.34
N LYS A 12 7.86 -1.88 -7.58
CA LYS A 12 6.60 -2.57 -7.88
C LYS A 12 6.70 -4.04 -7.47
N LYS A 13 5.59 -4.57 -6.95
CA LYS A 13 5.43 -5.97 -6.51
C LYS A 13 6.30 -6.43 -5.33
N ARG A 14 7.25 -5.61 -4.85
CA ARG A 14 7.96 -5.89 -3.60
C ARG A 14 7.00 -5.92 -2.42
N ASP A 15 7.37 -6.66 -1.39
CA ASP A 15 6.61 -6.67 -0.14
C ASP A 15 6.53 -5.25 0.42
N PHE A 16 5.30 -4.79 0.57
CA PHE A 16 4.99 -3.42 0.95
C PHE A 16 4.31 -3.41 2.32
N TYR A 17 4.85 -2.60 3.22
CA TYR A 17 4.34 -2.40 4.57
C TYR A 17 4.08 -0.92 4.80
N ILE A 18 3.02 -0.61 5.54
CA ILE A 18 2.69 0.75 5.94
C ILE A 18 2.88 0.84 7.45
N THR A 19 3.72 1.74 7.92
CA THR A 19 3.93 1.96 9.35
C THR A 19 3.45 3.35 9.70
N ASP A 20 2.96 3.50 10.93
CA ASP A 20 2.55 4.77 11.46
C ASP A 20 3.25 5.16 12.75
N GLU A 21 3.20 6.46 13.07
CA GLU A 21 3.57 7.01 14.37
C GLU A 21 2.61 8.16 14.69
N SER A 22 2.11 8.21 15.93
CA SER A 22 1.24 9.29 16.44
C SER A 22 -0.22 9.28 15.89
N TYR A 23 -0.73 10.43 15.43
CA TYR A 23 -2.16 10.66 15.12
C TYR A 23 -2.65 9.98 13.83
N ALA A 24 -1.76 9.37 13.06
CA ALA A 24 -2.07 8.78 11.77
C ALA A 24 -2.56 7.32 11.88
N GLY A 25 -2.81 6.84 13.11
CA GLY A 25 -3.42 5.54 13.40
C GLY A 25 -4.83 5.39 12.80
N HIS A 26 -5.44 6.49 12.36
CA HIS A 26 -6.63 6.49 11.52
C HIS A 26 -6.34 6.29 10.02
N TYR A 27 -5.26 6.86 9.50
CA TYR A 27 -4.96 6.89 8.06
C TYR A 27 -4.40 5.57 7.56
N VAL A 28 -3.57 4.89 8.36
CA VAL A 28 -2.93 3.64 7.94
C VAL A 28 -3.95 2.51 7.70
N PRO A 29 -4.91 2.23 8.61
CA PRO A 29 -5.96 1.24 8.34
C PRO A 29 -6.84 1.62 7.13
N GLN A 30 -7.16 2.91 6.96
CA GLN A 30 -7.95 3.39 5.84
C GLN A 30 -7.23 3.19 4.50
N LEU A 31 -5.95 3.56 4.42
CA LEU A 31 -5.14 3.39 3.23
C LEU A 31 -4.91 1.90 2.91
N ALA A 32 -4.65 1.07 3.92
CA ALA A 32 -4.53 -0.37 3.76
C ALA A 32 -5.81 -0.97 3.16
N ASN A 33 -6.99 -0.55 3.63
CA ASN A 33 -8.27 -0.99 3.09
C ASN A 33 -8.49 -0.54 1.64
N VAL A 34 -8.10 0.68 1.28
CA VAL A 34 -8.18 1.17 -0.12
C VAL A 34 -7.28 0.34 -1.04
N ILE A 35 -6.04 0.06 -0.62
CA ILE A 35 -5.10 -0.76 -1.40
C ILE A 35 -5.63 -2.19 -1.55
N TYR A 36 -6.14 -2.79 -0.47
CA TYR A 36 -6.71 -4.14 -0.49
C TYR A 36 -7.88 -4.25 -1.48
N ASN A 37 -8.85 -3.32 -1.41
CA ASN A 37 -10.01 -3.35 -2.30
C ASN A 37 -9.64 -3.11 -3.77
N LYS A 38 -8.60 -2.30 -4.03
CA LYS A 38 -8.07 -2.12 -5.38
C LYS A 38 -7.41 -3.40 -5.90
N ASN A 39 -6.61 -4.06 -5.07
CA ASN A 39 -5.91 -5.30 -5.44
C ASN A 39 -6.90 -6.42 -5.77
N LYS A 40 -8.04 -6.53 -5.06
CA LYS A 40 -9.08 -7.52 -5.39
C LYS A 40 -9.65 -7.39 -6.80
N LYS A 41 -9.58 -6.20 -7.41
CA LYS A 41 -10.10 -5.92 -8.76
C LYS A 41 -9.04 -6.05 -9.84
N GLN A 42 -7.79 -6.35 -9.48
CA GLN A 42 -6.66 -6.38 -10.39
C GLN A 42 -5.98 -7.75 -10.35
N ALA A 43 -5.86 -8.42 -11.51
CA ALA A 43 -5.23 -9.74 -11.58
C ALA A 43 -3.73 -9.74 -11.21
N ASN A 44 -3.05 -8.60 -11.41
CA ASN A 44 -1.63 -8.42 -11.10
C ASN A 44 -1.41 -7.03 -10.47
N PRO A 45 -1.64 -6.87 -9.15
CA PRO A 45 -1.53 -5.58 -8.50
C PRO A 45 -0.08 -5.10 -8.40
N ASP A 46 0.13 -3.80 -8.63
CA ASP A 46 1.47 -3.18 -8.54
C ASP A 46 1.97 -3.03 -7.09
N ILE A 47 1.06 -3.00 -6.12
CA ILE A 47 1.35 -2.88 -4.68
C ILE A 47 1.04 -4.21 -4.00
N ASN A 48 2.07 -4.89 -3.50
CA ASN A 48 1.94 -6.15 -2.75
C ASN A 48 1.92 -5.86 -1.24
N LEU A 49 0.79 -5.34 -0.75
CA LEU A 49 0.60 -5.02 0.67
C LEU A 49 0.61 -6.29 1.52
N LYS A 50 1.55 -6.38 2.47
CA LYS A 50 1.70 -7.51 3.40
C LYS A 50 1.14 -7.25 4.78
N GLY A 51 1.16 -6.00 5.22
CA GLY A 51 0.66 -5.63 6.53
C GLY A 51 0.87 -4.16 6.80
N PHE A 52 0.38 -3.75 7.96
CA PHE A 52 0.62 -2.42 8.46
C PHE A 52 0.85 -2.46 9.98
N MET A 53 1.54 -1.46 10.49
CA MET A 53 1.81 -1.25 11.91
C MET A 53 1.28 0.13 12.29
N VAL A 54 0.62 0.20 13.45
CA VAL A 54 0.16 1.43 14.09
C VAL A 54 0.83 1.52 15.45
#